data_AF-A0A917HBV8-F1
#
_entry.id   AF-A0A917HBV8-F1
#
_cell.length_a   1.000
_cell.length_b   1.000
_cell.length_c   1.000
_cell.angle_alpha   90.00
_cell.angle_beta   90.00
_cell.angle_gamma   90.00
#
_symmetry.space_group_name_H-M   'P 1'
#
loop_
_entity.id
_entity.type
_entity.pdbx_description
1 polymer ?
#
loop_
_entity_poly.entity_id
_entity_poly.type
_entity_poly.pdbx_seq_one_letter_code
_entity_poly.pdbx_strand_id
1 'polypeptide(L)'
;MPNDKGYRVASVRWDPVMRQSWATIVSCGHPEWPSLSLRTAGTDPAVHGLSTQVREEGSPLVRAGDVVELWRQEDLLRIEVSGVAEQSGSMGETIRVRLLRRPGSSQSAEEQFSGVVRGRADVEMQP
;
A
#
# COMPACT_ATOMS: atom_id res chain seq x y z
N MET A 1 26.33 17.01 30.71
CA MET A 1 25.36 17.49 29.70
C MET A 1 25.73 16.82 28.39
N PRO A 2 25.02 15.77 27.92
CA PRO A 2 25.36 15.17 26.64
C PRO A 2 24.99 16.16 25.53
N ASN A 3 25.97 16.51 24.72
CA ASN A 3 25.82 17.31 23.51
C ASN A 3 25.03 16.48 22.49
N ASP A 4 23.79 16.84 22.20
CA ASP A 4 22.96 16.23 21.13
C ASP A 4 23.45 16.64 19.72
N LYS A 5 24.74 16.45 19.45
CA LYS A 5 25.40 16.70 18.16
C LYS A 5 25.29 15.48 17.25
N GLY A 6 24.09 14.91 17.16
CA GLY A 6 23.82 13.71 16.38
C GLY A 6 22.80 13.97 15.29
N TYR A 7 22.76 13.06 14.32
CA TYR A 7 21.64 12.93 13.39
C TYR A 7 20.79 11.75 13.82
N ARG A 8 19.47 11.88 13.72
CA ARG A 8 18.52 10.78 13.89
C ARG A 8 17.73 10.55 12.63
N VAL A 9 17.30 9.31 12.43
CA VAL A 9 16.33 8.98 11.37
C VAL A 9 14.97 9.52 11.82
N ALA A 10 14.40 10.42 11.01
CA ALA A 10 13.07 10.96 11.22
C ALA A 10 11.99 10.08 10.57
N SER A 11 12.30 9.51 9.39
CA SER A 11 11.38 8.65 8.66
C SER A 11 12.12 7.74 7.68
N VAL A 12 11.50 6.63 7.31
CA VAL A 12 11.95 5.77 6.22
C VAL A 12 10.78 5.61 5.24
N ARG A 13 11.04 5.77 3.95
CA ARG A 13 10.06 5.64 2.87
C ARG A 13 10.57 4.70 1.79
N TRP A 14 9.71 3.80 1.33
CA TRP A 14 9.98 2.96 0.16
C TRP A 14 9.59 3.68 -1.14
N ASP A 15 10.49 3.64 -2.13
CA ASP A 15 10.23 4.06 -3.50
C ASP A 15 10.00 2.81 -4.39
N PRO A 16 8.77 2.59 -4.89
CA PRO A 16 8.45 1.43 -5.70
C PRO A 16 8.92 1.53 -7.16
N VAL A 17 9.15 2.75 -7.67
CA VAL A 17 9.64 2.96 -9.05
C VAL A 17 11.10 2.57 -9.12
N MET A 18 11.87 3.04 -8.14
CA MET A 18 13.30 2.80 -8.08
C MET A 18 13.67 1.50 -7.34
N ARG A 19 12.71 0.87 -6.64
CA ARG A 19 12.89 -0.29 -5.77
C ARG A 19 13.96 -0.05 -4.70
N GLN A 20 13.86 1.08 -4.00
CA GLN A 20 14.85 1.49 -2.99
C GLN A 20 14.17 2.09 -1.76
N SER A 21 14.78 1.92 -0.60
CA SER A 21 14.40 2.62 0.62
C SER A 21 15.20 3.91 0.77
N TRP A 22 14.52 4.95 1.24
CA TRP A 22 15.07 6.27 1.54
C TRP A 22 14.85 6.59 3.02
N ALA A 23 15.91 6.92 3.74
CA ALA A 23 15.84 7.41 5.10
C ALA A 23 15.98 8.94 5.11
N THR A 24 15.05 9.61 5.77
CA THR A 24 15.15 11.03 6.08
C THR A 24 15.86 11.17 7.42
N ILE A 25 16.99 11.87 7.44
CA ILE A 25 17.73 12.18 8.66
C ILE A 25 17.60 13.66 9.02
N VAL A 26 17.52 13.92 10.32
CA VAL A 26 17.44 15.28 10.90
C VAL A 26 18.50 15.44 11.98
N SER A 27 19.05 16.65 12.12
CA SER A 27 19.96 16.96 13.22
C SER A 27 19.18 17.06 14.52
N CYS A 28 19.62 16.36 15.56
CA CYS A 28 19.01 16.42 16.90
C CYS A 28 19.25 17.79 17.55
N GLY A 29 20.44 18.37 17.34
CA GLY A 29 20.85 19.63 17.95
C GLY A 29 20.37 20.87 17.20
N HIS A 30 19.94 20.72 15.94
CA HIS A 30 19.44 21.81 15.10
C HIS A 30 18.28 21.33 14.21
N PRO A 31 17.05 21.18 14.75
CA PRO A 31 15.87 20.77 13.99
C PRO A 31 15.49 21.74 12.87
N GLU A 32 15.95 22.99 12.95
CA GLU A 32 15.76 24.03 11.94
C GLU A 32 16.64 23.85 10.70
N TRP A 33 17.64 22.96 10.75
CA TRP A 33 18.48 22.65 9.59
C TRP A 33 17.73 21.76 8.59
N PRO A 34 18.07 21.85 7.29
CA PRO A 34 17.41 21.05 6.27
C PRO A 34 17.60 19.56 6.53
N SER A 35 16.52 18.80 6.36
CA SER A 35 16.56 17.35 6.40
C SER A 35 17.24 16.79 5.15
N LEU A 36 17.97 15.70 5.32
CA LEU A 36 18.66 15.01 4.23
C LEU A 36 17.99 13.66 3.99
N SER A 37 17.75 13.32 2.72
CA SER A 37 17.25 12.00 2.31
C SER A 37 18.38 11.19 1.72
N LEU A 38 18.72 10.06 2.34
CA LEU A 38 19.77 9.16 1.91
C LEU A 38 19.17 7.81 1.54
N ARG A 39 19.66 7.21 0.45
CA ARG A 39 19.33 5.83 0.09
C ARG A 39 19.86 4.89 1.16
N THR A 40 19.02 4.03 1.71
CA THR A 40 19.49 2.95 2.59
C THR A 40 19.88 1.77 1.71
N ALA A 41 21.17 1.46 1.63
CA ALA A 41 21.61 0.20 1.05
C ALA A 41 20.99 -0.94 1.87
N GLY A 42 20.38 -1.92 1.20
CA GLY A 42 19.74 -3.06 1.83
C GLY A 42 20.70 -3.75 2.78
N THR A 43 20.61 -3.39 4.04
CA THR A 43 21.31 -4.01 5.14
C THR A 43 20.20 -4.68 5.92
N ASP A 44 20.29 -6.00 6.04
CA ASP A 44 19.36 -6.83 6.80
C ASP A 44 18.85 -6.13 8.07
N PRO A 45 17.57 -6.26 8.42
CA PRO A 45 16.94 -5.58 9.56
C PRO A 45 17.40 -6.09 10.94
N ALA A 46 18.61 -6.63 11.05
CA ALA A 46 19.13 -7.30 12.24
C ALA A 46 20.05 -6.41 13.11
N VAL A 47 19.87 -5.08 13.14
CA VAL A 47 20.56 -4.23 14.13
C VAL A 47 19.55 -3.51 15.02
N HIS A 48 19.42 -4.07 16.21
CA HIS A 48 18.58 -3.66 17.33
C HIS A 48 18.59 -2.16 17.66
N GLY A 49 17.40 -1.62 17.92
CA GLY A 49 17.22 -0.39 18.71
C GLY A 49 15.88 0.29 18.51
N LEU A 50 14.93 0.01 19.42
CA LEU A 50 13.58 0.57 19.55
C LEU A 50 12.51 0.10 18.55
N SER A 51 11.70 -0.81 19.08
CA SER A 51 10.39 -1.23 18.61
C SER A 51 9.42 -0.04 18.48
N THR A 52 9.41 0.60 17.33
CA THR A 52 8.15 1.08 16.76
C THR A 52 7.74 0.00 15.78
N GLN A 53 6.60 -0.64 16.01
CA GLN A 53 6.00 -1.55 15.03
C GLN A 53 5.62 -0.74 13.79
N VAL A 54 6.60 -0.42 12.96
CA VAL A 54 6.36 -0.18 11.55
C VAL A 54 5.90 -1.54 11.05
N ARG A 55 4.58 -1.72 10.92
CA ARG A 55 4.04 -2.76 10.05
C ARG A 55 4.87 -2.65 8.78
N GLU A 56 5.64 -3.68 8.46
CA GLU A 56 6.06 -3.90 7.08
C GLU A 56 4.73 -3.96 6.32
N GLU A 57 4.27 -2.81 5.83
CA GLU A 57 3.30 -2.76 4.76
C GLU A 57 4.05 -3.36 3.59
N GLY A 58 4.00 -4.69 3.51
CA GLY A 58 4.39 -5.44 2.33
C GLY A 58 3.78 -4.72 1.14
N SER A 59 4.54 -4.64 0.05
CA SER A 59 4.09 -3.94 -1.14
C SER A 59 2.64 -4.31 -1.46
N PRO A 60 1.73 -3.33 -1.64
CA PRO A 60 0.31 -3.61 -1.81
C PRO A 60 0.15 -4.58 -2.98
N LEU A 61 -0.62 -5.64 -2.74
CA LEU A 61 -0.87 -6.69 -3.75
C LEU A 61 -1.73 -6.17 -4.90
N VAL A 62 -2.54 -5.15 -4.62
CA VAL A 62 -3.38 -4.43 -5.56
C VAL A 62 -3.10 -2.94 -5.44
N ARG A 63 -2.90 -2.25 -6.57
CA ARG A 63 -2.72 -0.79 -6.63
C ARG A 63 -3.94 -0.12 -7.21
N ALA A 64 -4.16 1.13 -6.83
CA ALA A 64 -5.15 1.97 -7.50
C ALA A 64 -4.81 2.08 -9.00
N GLY A 65 -5.80 1.82 -9.86
CA GLY A 65 -5.66 1.74 -11.31
C GLY A 65 -5.42 0.33 -11.86
N ASP A 66 -5.10 -0.66 -11.01
CA ASP A 66 -4.92 -2.04 -11.47
C ASP A 66 -6.26 -2.63 -11.92
N VAL A 67 -6.23 -3.44 -12.97
CA VAL A 67 -7.36 -4.29 -13.35
C VAL A 67 -7.37 -5.48 -12.40
N VAL A 68 -8.49 -5.66 -11.71
CA VAL A 68 -8.68 -6.73 -10.71
C VAL A 68 -9.88 -7.58 -11.07
N GLU A 69 -9.83 -8.84 -10.67
CA GLU A 69 -10.92 -9.79 -10.77
C GLU A 69 -11.62 -9.85 -9.41
N LEU A 70 -12.89 -9.44 -9.39
CA LEU A 70 -13.74 -9.62 -8.25
C LEU A 70 -14.47 -10.96 -8.38
N TRP A 71 -14.48 -11.75 -7.32
CA TRP A 71 -15.27 -12.97 -7.28
C TRP A 71 -16.08 -13.10 -6.00
N ARG A 72 -17.17 -13.87 -6.08
CA ARG A 72 -17.97 -14.33 -4.95
C ARG A 72 -18.41 -15.75 -5.23
N GLN A 73 -18.31 -16.60 -4.23
CA GLN A 73 -18.78 -17.98 -4.32
C GLN A 73 -19.78 -18.25 -3.19
N GLU A 74 -20.95 -18.75 -3.56
CA GLU A 74 -21.98 -19.31 -2.69
C GLU A 74 -22.17 -20.80 -3.03
N ASP A 75 -22.99 -21.53 -2.26
CA ASP A 75 -23.13 -22.98 -2.33
C ASP A 75 -23.38 -23.53 -3.76
N LEU A 76 -24.07 -22.77 -4.61
CA LEU A 76 -24.39 -23.16 -6.00
C LEU A 76 -24.10 -22.06 -7.03
N LEU A 77 -23.45 -20.96 -6.65
CA LEU A 77 -23.28 -19.79 -7.50
C LEU A 77 -21.87 -19.21 -7.39
N ARG A 78 -21.21 -18.99 -8.53
CA ARG A 78 -19.94 -18.27 -8.63
C ARG A 78 -20.11 -17.09 -9.57
N ILE A 79 -19.83 -15.89 -9.05
CA ILE A 79 -19.90 -14.64 -9.80
C ILE A 79 -18.47 -14.12 -9.92
N GLU A 80 -18.05 -13.79 -11.14
CA GLU A 80 -16.74 -13.20 -11.45
C GLU A 80 -16.94 -11.95 -12.31
N VAL A 81 -16.27 -10.85 -11.93
CA VAL A 81 -16.40 -9.56 -12.62
C VAL A 81 -15.05 -8.86 -12.66
N SER A 82 -14.67 -8.33 -13.81
CA SER A 82 -13.47 -7.50 -13.92
C SER A 82 -13.78 -6.03 -13.59
N GLY A 83 -12.91 -5.40 -12.81
CA GLY A 83 -13.00 -4.00 -12.43
C GLY A 83 -11.63 -3.32 -12.36
N VAL A 84 -11.65 -2.02 -12.11
CA VAL A 84 -10.45 -1.22 -11.85
C VAL A 84 -10.43 -0.83 -10.39
N ALA A 85 -9.36 -1.17 -9.68
CA ALA A 85 -9.20 -0.80 -8.29
C ALA A 85 -9.10 0.72 -8.15
N GLU A 86 -9.89 1.33 -7.26
CA GLU A 86 -9.80 2.75 -6.94
C GLU A 86 -8.83 3.03 -5.78
N GLN A 87 -8.54 1.98 -5.00
CA GLN A 87 -7.68 2.04 -3.83
C GLN A 87 -6.58 0.97 -3.92
N SER A 88 -5.46 1.24 -3.25
CA SER A 88 -4.40 0.24 -3.07
C SER A 88 -4.70 -0.57 -1.81
N GLY A 89 -4.40 -1.86 -1.84
CA GLY A 89 -4.61 -2.76 -0.70
C GLY A 89 -3.66 -3.95 -0.68
N SER A 90 -3.37 -4.38 0.53
CA SER A 90 -2.62 -5.59 0.87
C SER A 90 -3.56 -6.74 1.19
N MET A 91 -3.02 -7.95 1.33
CA MET A 91 -3.83 -9.15 1.64
C MET A 91 -4.72 -8.93 2.87
N GLY A 92 -6.01 -9.20 2.74
CA GLY A 92 -7.01 -9.05 3.80
C GLY A 92 -7.58 -7.64 3.96
N GLU A 93 -7.08 -6.64 3.24
CA GLU A 93 -7.62 -5.29 3.27
C GLU A 93 -8.83 -5.15 2.34
N THR A 94 -9.80 -4.34 2.76
CA THR A 94 -10.96 -4.00 1.94
C THR A 94 -10.61 -2.85 1.01
N ILE A 95 -10.82 -3.03 -0.29
CA ILE A 95 -10.61 -2.01 -1.31
C ILE A 95 -11.88 -1.73 -2.10
N ARG A 96 -11.98 -0.49 -2.60
CA ARG A 96 -13.02 -0.07 -3.53
C ARG A 96 -12.60 -0.34 -4.97
N VAL A 97 -13.51 -0.87 -5.77
CA VAL A 97 -13.30 -1.25 -7.16
C VAL A 97 -14.45 -0.74 -8.02
N ARG A 98 -14.13 -0.16 -9.16
CA ARG A 98 -15.10 0.31 -10.15
C ARG A 98 -15.27 -0.72 -11.26
N LEU A 99 -16.49 -1.17 -11.51
CA LEU A 99 -16.73 -2.18 -12.54
C LEU A 99 -16.51 -1.65 -13.96
N LEU A 100 -15.86 -2.47 -14.79
CA LEU A 100 -15.71 -2.20 -16.22
C LEU A 100 -16.94 -2.71 -16.96
N ARG A 101 -17.88 -1.81 -17.29
CA ARG A 101 -19.11 -2.19 -18.00
C ARG A 101 -18.87 -2.46 -19.48
N ARG A 102 -19.61 -3.43 -20.02
CA ARG A 102 -19.73 -3.63 -21.47
C ARG A 102 -20.53 -2.45 -22.06
N PRO A 103 -20.04 -1.76 -23.11
CA PRO A 103 -20.76 -0.64 -23.71
C PRO A 103 -22.13 -1.11 -24.21
N GLY A 104 -23.22 -0.57 -23.64
CA GLY A 104 -24.60 -0.87 -24.06
C GLY A 104 -25.66 -0.98 -22.95
N SER A 105 -25.29 -1.05 -21.66
CA SER A 105 -26.27 -1.10 -20.56
C SER A 105 -26.61 0.30 -20.04
N SER A 106 -27.85 0.74 -20.25
CA SER A 106 -28.39 2.09 -20.00
C SER A 106 -28.83 2.35 -18.55
N GLN A 107 -28.07 1.91 -17.55
CA GLN A 107 -28.37 2.23 -16.14
C GLN A 107 -27.24 3.06 -15.52
N SER A 108 -27.48 4.35 -15.37
CA SER A 108 -26.50 5.36 -14.97
C SER A 108 -26.21 5.37 -13.46
N ALA A 109 -25.56 4.34 -12.95
CA ALA A 109 -24.86 4.39 -11.68
C ALA A 109 -23.43 3.87 -11.91
N GLU A 110 -22.42 4.62 -11.52
CA GLU A 110 -21.06 4.11 -11.39
C GLU A 110 -21.09 3.03 -10.30
N GLU A 111 -21.24 1.77 -10.69
CA GLU A 111 -21.28 0.65 -9.75
C GLU A 111 -19.89 0.45 -9.14
N GLN A 112 -19.72 1.03 -7.96
CA GLN A 112 -18.57 0.81 -7.08
C GLN A 112 -18.87 -0.38 -6.18
N PHE A 113 -17.94 -1.33 -6.14
CA PHE A 113 -17.99 -2.50 -5.27
C PHE A 113 -16.86 -2.44 -4.25
N SER A 114 -17.11 -3.00 -3.07
CA SER A 114 -16.08 -3.17 -2.04
C SER A 114 -15.78 -4.66 -1.88
N GLY A 115 -14.51 -5.00 -1.75
CA GLY A 115 -14.09 -6.39 -1.59
C GLY A 115 -12.74 -6.52 -0.89
N VAL A 116 -12.46 -7.72 -0.40
CA VAL A 116 -11.24 -8.04 0.36
C VAL A 116 -10.20 -8.60 -0.57
N VAL A 117 -8.98 -8.06 -0.53
CA VAL A 117 -7.87 -8.55 -1.35
C VAL A 117 -7.45 -9.94 -0.87
N ARG A 118 -7.59 -10.95 -1.74
CA ARG A 118 -7.17 -12.34 -1.48
C ARG A 118 -5.85 -12.68 -2.14
N GLY A 119 -5.48 -11.95 -3.19
CA GLY A 119 -4.25 -12.19 -3.94
C GLY A 119 -3.87 -11.04 -4.85
N ARG A 120 -2.90 -11.27 -5.73
CA ARG A 120 -2.50 -10.29 -6.74
C ARG A 120 -3.63 -10.16 -7.75
N ALA A 121 -4.19 -8.96 -7.86
CA ALA A 121 -5.36 -8.68 -8.71
C ALA A 121 -6.61 -9.53 -8.39
N ASP A 122 -6.68 -10.13 -7.20
CA ASP A 122 -7.74 -11.06 -6.81
C ASP A 122 -8.48 -10.55 -5.57
N VAL A 123 -9.78 -10.30 -5.71
CA VAL A 123 -10.61 -9.59 -4.74
C VAL A 123 -11.91 -10.35 -4.48
N GLU A 124 -12.20 -10.69 -3.23
CA GLU A 124 -13.46 -11.31 -2.84
C GLU A 124 -14.51 -10.25 -2.54
N MET A 125 -15.67 -10.31 -3.18
CA MET A 125 -16.76 -9.35 -2.96
C MET A 125 -17.40 -9.54 -1.58
N GLN A 126 -17.60 -8.43 -0.87
CA GLN A 126 -18.41 -8.43 0.36
C GLN A 126 -19.88 -8.09 0.03
N PRO A 127 -20.84 -8.63 0.81
CA PRO A 127 -22.26 -8.30 0.68
C PRO A 127 -22.58 -6.85 1.05
#